data_AF-A0A415L6T4-F1
#
_entry.id   AF-A0A415L6T4-F1
#
_cell.length_a   1.000
_cell.length_b   1.000
_cell.length_c   1.000
_cell.angle_alpha   90.00
_cell.angle_beta   90.00
_cell.angle_gamma   90.00
#
_symmetry.space_group_name_H-M   'P 1'
#
loop_
_entity.id
_entity.type
_entity.pdbx_description
1 polymer ?
#
loop_
_entity_poly.entity_id
_entity_poly.type
_entity_poly.pdbx_seq_one_letter_code
_entity_poly.pdbx_strand_id
1 'polypeptide(L)'
;MRKIETLEMALERIKELEAENQKLNEELEYYRNRKVSGRQKHNDKWQSIYNDFVVLYESGMSIAEIAKEKKLSERTIYRYKAYYDKVMSEQKALAE
;
A
#
# COMPACT_ATOMS: atom_id res chain seq x y z
N MET A 1 -7.02 20.38 30.23
CA MET A 1 -6.18 19.43 30.98
C MET A 1 -6.57 19.51 32.44
N ARG A 2 -6.73 18.37 33.13
CA ARG A 2 -6.84 18.37 34.60
C ARG A 2 -5.54 18.99 35.15
N LYS A 3 -5.64 19.95 36.09
CA LYS A 3 -4.46 20.42 36.83
C LYS A 3 -4.03 19.29 37.77
N ILE A 4 -2.75 18.93 37.71
CA ILE A 4 -2.14 17.97 38.62
C ILE A 4 -1.49 18.79 39.72
N GLU A 5 -2.07 18.76 40.93
CA GLU A 5 -1.65 19.61 42.04
C GLU A 5 -0.88 18.82 43.11
N THR A 6 -1.05 17.49 43.15
CA THR A 6 -0.41 16.60 44.12
C THR A 6 0.27 15.41 43.44
N LEU A 7 1.27 14.81 44.13
CA LEU A 7 2.00 13.64 43.65
C LEU A 7 1.06 12.43 43.44
N GLU A 8 0.07 12.26 44.32
CA GLU A 8 -0.88 11.15 44.26
C GLU A 8 -1.78 11.23 43.02
N MET A 9 -2.27 12.44 42.69
CA MET A 9 -3.01 12.70 41.45
C MET A 9 -2.14 12.48 40.21
N ALA A 10 -0.83 12.77 40.29
CA ALA A 10 0.11 12.50 39.20
C ALA A 10 0.27 10.99 38.95
N LEU A 11 0.43 10.21 40.03
CA LEU A 11 0.57 8.76 39.97
C LEU A 11 -0.70 8.08 39.47
N GLU A 12 -1.87 8.55 39.90
CA GLU A 12 -3.15 8.06 39.41
C GLU A 12 -3.32 8.35 37.91
N ARG A 13 -2.95 9.55 37.47
CA ARG A 13 -3.00 9.92 36.05
C ARG A 13 -2.03 9.10 35.18
N ILE A 14 -0.85 8.78 35.70
CA ILE A 14 0.12 7.90 35.01
C ILE A 14 -0.48 6.51 34.82
N LYS A 15 -1.06 5.92 35.87
CA LYS A 15 -1.72 4.61 35.78
C LYS A 15 -2.87 4.59 34.78
N GLU A 16 -3.70 5.65 34.77
CA GLU A 16 -4.77 5.79 33.76
C GLU A 16 -4.20 5.81 32.33
N LEU A 17 -3.15 6.59 32.10
CA LEU A 17 -2.51 6.73 30.79
C LEU A 17 -1.78 5.46 30.34
N GLU A 18 -1.21 4.68 31.26
CA GLU A 18 -0.60 3.39 30.97
C GLU A 18 -1.66 2.38 30.50
N ALA A 19 -2.79 2.31 31.20
CA ALA A 19 -3.90 1.45 30.81
C ALA A 19 -4.52 1.87 29.47
N GLU A 20 -4.64 3.18 29.21
CA GLU A 20 -5.11 3.72 27.93
C GLU A 20 -4.12 3.39 26.80
N ASN A 21 -2.82 3.61 27.01
CA ASN A 21 -1.78 3.25 26.05
C ASN A 21 -1.77 1.75 25.73
N GLN A 22 -1.97 0.89 26.73
CA GLN A 22 -2.01 -0.54 26.52
C GLN A 22 -3.18 -0.93 25.60
N LYS A 23 -4.39 -0.41 25.87
CA LYS A 23 -5.57 -0.66 25.02
C LYS A 23 -5.38 -0.13 23.60
N LEU A 24 -4.82 1.07 23.45
CA LEU A 24 -4.54 1.66 22.14
C LEU A 24 -3.52 0.82 21.35
N ASN A 25 -2.51 0.26 22.01
CA ASN A 25 -1.55 -0.63 21.37
C ASN A 25 -2.20 -1.94 20.91
N GLU A 26 -3.06 -2.53 21.72
CA GLU A 26 -3.83 -3.74 21.34
C GLU A 26 -4.75 -3.47 20.14
N GLU A 27 -5.40 -2.31 20.10
CA GLU A 27 -6.24 -1.88 18.97
C GLU A 27 -5.42 -1.63 17.69
N LEU A 28 -4.24 -1.01 17.82
CA LEU A 28 -3.31 -0.83 16.71
C LEU A 28 -2.82 -2.17 16.17
N GLU A 29 -2.50 -3.12 17.05
CA GLU A 29 -2.09 -4.47 16.65
C GLU A 29 -3.23 -5.21 15.93
N TYR A 30 -4.46 -5.09 16.44
CA TYR A 30 -5.65 -5.60 15.76
C TYR A 30 -5.78 -5.03 14.34
N TYR A 31 -5.66 -3.71 14.17
CA TYR A 31 -5.78 -3.09 12.85
C TYR A 31 -4.61 -3.39 11.92
N ARG A 32 -3.38 -3.54 12.43
CA ARG A 32 -2.22 -3.99 11.64
C ARG A 32 -2.40 -5.41 11.12
N ASN A 33 -2.93 -6.30 11.96
CA ASN A 33 -3.11 -7.70 11.63
C ASN A 33 -4.43 -7.99 10.92
N ARG A 34 -5.35 -7.02 10.85
CA ARG A 34 -6.63 -7.17 10.17
C ARG A 34 -6.40 -7.31 8.67
N LYS A 35 -6.75 -8.48 8.11
CA LYS A 35 -6.87 -8.63 6.66
C LYS A 35 -7.92 -7.66 6.15
N VAL A 36 -7.50 -6.69 5.36
CA VAL A 36 -8.41 -5.75 4.69
C VAL A 36 -9.18 -6.55 3.64
N SER A 37 -10.40 -6.99 3.99
CA SER A 37 -11.28 -7.68 3.06
C SER A 37 -11.79 -6.68 2.02
N GLY A 38 -11.55 -6.96 0.74
CA GLY A 38 -11.98 -6.10 -0.36
C GLY A 38 -10.93 -5.98 -1.48
N ARG A 39 -11.28 -5.21 -2.50
CA ARG A 39 -10.36 -4.89 -3.61
C ARG A 39 -9.26 -3.96 -3.09
N GLN A 40 -8.05 -4.49 -2.93
CA GLN A 40 -6.90 -3.66 -2.63
C GLN A 40 -6.66 -2.70 -3.79
N LYS A 41 -6.53 -1.41 -3.48
CA LYS A 41 -6.04 -0.43 -4.46
C LYS A 41 -4.60 -0.78 -4.83
N HIS A 42 -4.18 -0.34 -6.01
CA HIS A 42 -2.78 -0.39 -6.40
C HIS A 42 -1.97 0.34 -5.33
N ASN A 43 -1.12 -0.40 -4.62
CA ASN A 43 -0.24 0.13 -3.58
C ASN A 43 1.15 0.43 -4.18
N ASP A 44 2.04 0.99 -3.39
CA ASP A 44 3.39 1.39 -3.85
C ASP A 44 4.17 0.21 -4.45
N LYS A 45 4.00 -0.99 -3.88
CA LYS A 45 4.61 -2.21 -4.41
C LYS A 45 4.09 -2.54 -5.81
N TRP A 46 2.77 -2.44 -6.02
CA TRP A 46 2.19 -2.64 -7.34
C TRP A 46 2.68 -1.58 -8.32
N GLN A 47 2.73 -0.32 -7.90
CA GLN A 47 3.17 0.80 -8.74
C GLN A 47 4.63 0.64 -9.17
N SER A 48 5.51 0.23 -8.26
CA SER A 48 6.93 -0.02 -8.56
C SER A 48 7.09 -1.13 -9.59
N ILE A 49 6.39 -2.26 -9.42
CA ILE A 49 6.44 -3.38 -10.39
C ILE A 49 5.86 -2.96 -11.74
N TYR A 50 4.80 -2.17 -11.75
CA TYR A 50 4.20 -1.67 -12.98
C TYR A 50 5.13 -0.70 -13.72
N ASN A 51 5.76 0.25 -13.03
CA ASN A 51 6.70 1.19 -13.64
C ASN A 51 7.89 0.45 -14.26
N ASP A 52 8.42 -0.56 -13.56
CA ASP A 52 9.45 -1.45 -14.07
C ASP A 52 9.01 -2.16 -15.36
N PHE A 53 7.76 -2.63 -15.41
CA PHE A 53 7.19 -3.21 -16.62
C PHE A 53 7.12 -2.18 -17.76
N VAL A 54 6.66 -0.95 -17.51
CA VAL A 54 6.53 0.09 -18.53
C VAL A 54 7.88 0.42 -19.16
N VAL A 55 8.92 0.61 -18.35
CA VAL A 55 10.28 0.89 -18.84
C VAL A 55 10.78 -0.23 -19.75
N LEU A 56 10.60 -1.50 -19.35
CA LEU A 56 11.05 -2.63 -20.15
C LEU A 56 10.21 -2.80 -21.43
N TYR A 57 8.90 -2.58 -21.35
CA TYR A 57 8.01 -2.68 -22.48
C TYR A 57 8.30 -1.60 -23.53
N GLU A 58 8.52 -0.35 -23.10
CA GLU A 58 8.89 0.76 -23.97
C GLU A 58 10.31 0.62 -24.54
N SER A 59 11.19 -0.14 -23.88
CA SER A 59 12.49 -0.51 -24.44
C SER A 59 12.42 -1.54 -25.58
N GLY A 60 11.23 -2.07 -25.87
CA GLY A 60 10.98 -3.03 -26.95
C GLY A 60 11.14 -4.50 -26.56
N MET A 61 11.27 -4.83 -25.27
CA MET A 61 11.31 -6.22 -24.82
C MET A 61 9.95 -6.91 -24.99
N SER A 62 10.00 -8.20 -25.30
CA SER A 62 8.79 -9.02 -25.38
C SER A 62 8.24 -9.36 -23.98
N ILE A 63 6.95 -9.68 -23.93
CA ILE A 63 6.25 -10.08 -22.70
C ILE A 63 6.95 -11.26 -22.01
N ALA A 64 7.43 -12.24 -22.79
CA ALA A 64 8.10 -13.43 -22.27
C ALA A 64 9.46 -13.10 -21.65
N GLU A 65 10.22 -12.18 -22.26
CA GLU A 65 11.50 -11.71 -21.72
C GLU A 65 11.30 -10.93 -20.42
N ILE A 66 10.31 -10.02 -20.38
CA ILE A 66 9.99 -9.25 -19.17
C ILE A 66 9.52 -10.17 -18.04
N ALA A 67 8.70 -11.18 -18.34
CA ALA A 67 8.25 -12.16 -17.37
C ALA A 67 9.43 -12.92 -16.73
N LYS A 68 10.41 -13.32 -17.57
CA LYS A 68 11.62 -14.01 -17.13
C LYS A 68 12.53 -13.11 -16.28
N GLU A 69 12.76 -11.88 -16.72
CA GLU A 69 13.61 -10.89 -16.04
C GLU A 69 13.07 -10.51 -14.66
N LYS A 70 11.76 -10.19 -14.59
CA LYS A 70 11.10 -9.79 -13.34
C LYS A 70 10.66 -10.97 -12.47
N LYS A 71 10.88 -12.21 -12.93
CA LYS A 71 10.42 -13.46 -12.26
C LYS A 71 8.92 -13.42 -11.95
N LEU A 72 8.14 -12.87 -12.88
CA LEU A 72 6.68 -12.77 -12.80
C LEU A 72 6.05 -13.76 -13.76
N SER A 73 4.81 -14.17 -13.48
CA SER A 73 4.05 -14.96 -14.45
C SER A 73 3.71 -14.12 -15.67
N GLU A 74 3.73 -14.73 -16.86
CA GLU A 74 3.31 -14.07 -18.10
C GLU A 74 1.91 -13.45 -17.96
N ARG A 75 1.00 -14.16 -17.28
CA ARG A 75 -0.35 -13.66 -16.97
C ARG A 75 -0.33 -12.29 -16.26
N THR A 76 0.63 -12.06 -15.37
CA THR A 76 0.77 -10.77 -14.68
C THR A 76 1.22 -9.68 -15.64
N ILE A 77 2.18 -9.99 -16.52
CA ILE A 77 2.67 -9.06 -17.55
C ILE A 77 1.55 -8.72 -18.55
N TYR A 78 0.75 -9.70 -19.00
CA TYR A 78 -0.42 -9.45 -19.85
C TYR A 78 -1.45 -8.53 -19.18
N ARG A 79 -1.66 -8.65 -17.86
CA ARG A 79 -2.53 -7.72 -17.11
C ARG A 79 -1.97 -6.31 -17.08
N TYR A 80 -0.64 -6.16 -16.94
CA TYR A 80 0.00 -4.85 -17.01
C TYR A 80 -0.09 -4.24 -18.40
N LYS A 81 0.11 -5.05 -19.46
CA LYS A 81 -0.11 -4.60 -20.83
C LYS A 81 -1.54 -4.10 -21.05
N ALA A 82 -2.55 -4.87 -20.64
CA ALA A 82 -3.94 -4.46 -20.81
C ALA A 82 -4.27 -3.15 -20.06
N TYR A 83 -3.65 -2.93 -18.89
CA TYR A 83 -3.80 -1.68 -18.16
C TYR A 83 -3.07 -0.52 -18.86
N TYR A 84 -1.86 -0.76 -19.37
CA TYR A 84 -1.10 0.22 -20.17
C TYR A 84 -1.90 0.66 -21.40
N ASP A 85 -2.39 -0.29 -22.20
CA ASP A 85 -3.18 -0.03 -23.41
C ASP A 85 -4.41 0.83 -23.07
N LYS A 86 -5.09 0.53 -21.96
CA LYS A 86 -6.24 1.30 -21.46
C LYS A 86 -5.84 2.73 -21.12
N VAL A 87 -4.78 2.93 -20.34
CA VAL A 87 -4.32 4.28 -19.94
C VAL A 87 -3.90 5.08 -21.16
N MET A 88 -3.18 4.47 -22.11
CA MET A 88 -2.79 5.12 -23.35
C MET A 88 -3.99 5.51 -24.21
N SER A 89 -5.03 4.66 -24.28
CA SER A 89 -6.26 4.99 -25.00
C SER A 89 -7.01 6.17 -24.36
N GLU A 90 -7.04 6.23 -23.03
CA GLU A 90 -7.70 7.31 -22.29
C GLU A 90 -6.94 8.63 -22.45
N GLN A 91 -5.60 8.60 -22.41
CA GLN A 91 -4.76 9.77 -22.67
C GLN A 91 -4.96 10.31 -24.09
N LYS A 92 -5.03 9.41 -25.08
CA LYS A 92 -5.27 9.80 -26.47
C LYS A 92 -6.63 10.47 -26.64
N ALA A 93 -7.68 9.89 -26.05
CA ALA A 93 -9.03 10.46 -26.09
C ALA A 93 -9.15 11.81 -25.36
N LEU A 94 -8.26 12.12 -24.41
CA LEU A 94 -8.21 13.41 -23.72
C LEU A 94 -7.45 14.49 -24.52
N ALA A 95 -6.59 14.06 -25.44
CA ALA A 95 -5.77 14.93 -26.27
C ALA A 95 -6.46 15.31 -27.60
N GLU A 96 -7.53 14.60 -27.95
CA GLU A 96 -8.44 14.88 -29.07
C GLU A 96 -9.59 15.80 -28.64
#